data_AF-A0A668A4J7-F1
#
_entry.id   AF-A0A668A4J7-F1
#
_cell.length_a   1.000
_cell.length_b   1.000
_cell.length_c   1.000
_cell.angle_alpha   90.00
_cell.angle_beta   90.00
_cell.angle_gamma   90.00
#
_symmetry.space_group_name_H-M   'P 1'
#
loop_
_entity.id
_entity.type
_entity.pdbx_description
1 polymer ?
#
loop_
_entity_poly.entity_id
_entity_poly.type
_entity_poly.pdbx_seq_one_letter_code
_entity_poly.pdbx_strand_id
1 'polypeptide(L)'
;MAARIPLRSIWSALAGIKSVAGGSNVAALQRINIPVSSACGNLQSRGVRHVVQKQEGKTTTIEGQTKDIRAGPEPPNPTAKCPIYRWNLQHKYDYTDVLLLSQFIRSDGGMLPRRITGLCPEEHRKIAICVQMAHRAGLLPDHKPKLPEGHVPKPKPQLNRYLTRWSIDTVKPIYKTGLKWCKKRMPVGHTALKDNVRYSVKPLYLKH
;
A
#
# COMPACT_ATOMS: atom_id res chain seq x y z
N MET A 1 14.67 32.58 -60.32
CA MET A 1 15.97 31.91 -60.13
C MET A 1 15.77 30.73 -59.21
N ALA A 2 15.73 29.53 -59.78
CA ALA A 2 15.51 28.28 -59.09
C ALA A 2 16.85 27.68 -58.66
N ALA A 3 16.97 27.29 -57.39
CA ALA A 3 18.10 26.49 -56.91
C ALA A 3 17.54 25.19 -56.31
N ARG A 4 17.53 24.15 -57.14
CA ARG A 4 17.44 22.74 -56.73
C ARG A 4 18.87 22.21 -56.69
N ILE A 5 19.30 21.64 -55.56
CA ILE A 5 20.53 20.82 -55.50
C ILE A 5 20.24 19.56 -54.65
N PRO A 6 20.75 18.38 -55.05
CA PRO A 6 20.05 17.10 -54.87
C PRO A 6 20.54 16.25 -53.71
N LEU A 7 19.65 15.36 -53.27
CA LEU A 7 19.95 14.18 -52.43
C LEU A 7 20.95 13.27 -53.15
N ARG A 8 22.11 13.04 -52.53
CA ARG A 8 23.05 11.97 -52.93
C ARG A 8 22.94 10.81 -51.94
N SER A 9 22.35 9.71 -52.42
CA SER A 9 22.45 8.38 -51.85
C SER A 9 23.80 7.76 -52.21
N ILE A 10 24.52 7.21 -51.23
CA ILE A 10 25.67 6.33 -51.46
C ILE A 10 25.36 4.98 -50.82
N TRP A 11 25.26 3.97 -51.68
CA TRP A 11 25.27 2.54 -51.35
C TRP A 11 26.67 1.99 -51.62
N SER A 12 27.23 1.26 -50.65
CA SER A 12 28.32 0.25 -50.75
C SER A 12 29.03 0.21 -49.38
N ALA A 13 29.45 -0.90 -48.77
CA ALA A 13 29.53 -2.30 -49.16
C ALA A 13 29.59 -3.15 -47.88
N LEU A 14 29.16 -4.41 -48.01
CA LEU A 14 29.46 -5.48 -47.05
C LEU A 14 30.95 -5.82 -47.14
N ALA A 15 31.68 -5.73 -46.03
CA ALA A 15 32.96 -6.38 -45.85
C ALA A 15 32.94 -7.13 -44.52
N GLY A 16 32.98 -8.46 -44.61
CA GLY A 16 33.06 -9.34 -43.47
C GLY A 16 34.38 -9.17 -42.72
N ILE A 17 34.28 -9.11 -41.39
CA ILE A 17 35.44 -9.23 -40.51
C ILE A 17 35.22 -10.49 -39.67
N LYS A 18 36.20 -11.38 -39.77
CA LYS A 18 36.30 -12.68 -39.14
C LYS A 18 36.34 -12.56 -37.61
N SER A 19 35.73 -13.53 -36.96
CA SER A 19 35.83 -13.81 -35.53
C SER A 19 37.28 -13.94 -35.07
N VAL A 20 37.62 -13.24 -33.98
CA VAL A 20 38.70 -13.63 -33.07
C VAL A 20 38.07 -13.69 -31.67
N ALA A 21 38.13 -14.88 -31.10
CA ALA A 21 37.68 -15.17 -29.75
C ALA A 21 38.62 -14.53 -28.73
N GLY A 22 38.08 -13.68 -27.87
CA GLY A 22 38.72 -13.19 -26.65
C GLY A 22 37.75 -13.42 -25.49
N GLY A 23 38.06 -14.41 -24.66
CA GLY A 23 37.23 -14.78 -23.52
C GLY A 23 37.14 -13.67 -22.48
N SER A 24 35.93 -13.39 -22.03
CA SER A 24 35.65 -12.68 -20.78
C SER A 24 34.31 -13.20 -20.26
N ASN A 25 34.37 -13.85 -19.10
CA ASN A 25 33.25 -14.50 -18.44
C ASN A 25 32.12 -13.50 -18.16
N VAL A 26 31.02 -13.61 -18.89
CA VAL A 26 29.73 -13.08 -18.46
C VAL A 26 28.77 -14.25 -18.46
N ALA A 27 28.56 -14.84 -17.28
CA ALA A 27 27.50 -15.80 -17.08
C ALA A 27 26.18 -15.10 -17.44
N ALA A 28 25.66 -15.37 -18.64
CA ALA A 28 24.32 -15.01 -19.01
C ALA A 28 23.39 -15.75 -18.05
N LEU A 29 22.89 -15.04 -17.05
CA LEU A 29 21.79 -15.53 -16.22
C LEU A 29 20.63 -15.84 -17.16
N GLN A 30 20.50 -17.11 -17.52
CA GLN A 30 19.32 -17.62 -18.18
C GLN A 30 18.16 -17.30 -17.25
N ARG A 31 17.39 -16.26 -17.60
CA ARG A 31 16.07 -16.07 -17.04
C ARG A 31 15.29 -17.32 -17.41
N ILE A 32 15.18 -18.23 -16.46
CA ILE A 32 14.21 -19.30 -16.51
C ILE A 32 12.87 -18.59 -16.60
N ASN A 33 12.32 -18.52 -17.81
CA ASN A 33 10.93 -18.19 -18.05
C ASN A 33 10.12 -19.34 -17.45
N ILE A 34 9.94 -19.30 -16.13
CA ILE A 34 8.89 -20.07 -15.49
C ILE A 34 7.61 -19.47 -16.09
N PRO A 35 6.79 -20.23 -16.84
CA PRO A 35 5.47 -19.77 -17.16
C PRO A 35 4.79 -19.58 -15.81
N VAL A 36 4.61 -18.31 -15.40
CA VAL A 36 3.68 -17.97 -14.34
C VAL A 36 2.35 -18.41 -14.91
N SER A 37 1.98 -19.65 -14.58
CA SER A 37 0.67 -20.18 -14.90
C SER A 37 -0.29 -19.17 -14.34
N SER A 38 -0.97 -18.45 -15.24
CA SER A 38 -2.11 -17.62 -14.95
C SER A 38 -3.22 -18.51 -14.43
N ALA A 39 -3.04 -19.06 -13.22
CA ALA A 39 -4.11 -19.54 -12.40
C ALA A 39 -4.83 -18.30 -11.86
N CYS A 40 -5.49 -17.59 -12.78
CA CYS A 40 -6.66 -16.79 -12.47
C CYS A 40 -7.83 -17.76 -12.21
N GLY A 41 -7.62 -18.69 -11.30
CA GLY A 41 -8.65 -19.53 -10.72
C GLY A 41 -9.01 -18.87 -9.41
N ASN A 42 -10.31 -18.62 -9.21
CA ASN A 42 -10.88 -18.14 -7.95
C ASN A 42 -10.13 -18.76 -6.77
N LEU A 43 -9.26 -17.97 -6.13
CA LEU A 43 -8.59 -18.41 -4.93
C LEU A 43 -9.74 -18.61 -3.93
N GLN A 44 -10.11 -19.86 -3.66
CA GLN A 44 -11.14 -20.15 -2.67
C GLN A 44 -10.75 -19.36 -1.43
N SER A 45 -11.66 -18.51 -0.96
CA SER A 45 -11.45 -17.73 0.26
C SER A 45 -11.38 -18.70 1.42
N ARG A 46 -10.20 -19.27 1.65
CA ARG A 46 -9.91 -20.09 2.82
C ARG A 46 -10.15 -19.15 4.00
N GLY A 47 -11.15 -19.46 4.83
CA GLY A 47 -11.54 -18.64 5.98
C GLY A 47 -10.36 -18.38 6.93
N VAL A 48 -10.59 -17.61 8.00
CA VAL A 48 -9.52 -17.30 8.95
C VAL A 48 -9.03 -18.60 9.60
N ARG A 49 -7.75 -18.93 9.36
CA ARG A 49 -7.07 -20.09 9.94
C ARG A 49 -6.12 -19.62 11.02
N HIS A 50 -6.17 -20.30 12.16
CA HIS A 50 -5.20 -20.14 13.24
C HIS A 50 -4.25 -21.33 13.23
N VAL A 51 -2.95 -21.05 13.23
CA VAL A 51 -1.92 -22.09 13.32
C VAL A 51 -1.58 -22.26 14.79
N VAL A 52 -1.78 -23.47 15.31
CA VAL A 52 -1.49 -23.84 16.69
C VAL A 52 -0.32 -24.81 16.69
N GLN A 53 0.70 -24.49 17.48
CA GLN A 53 1.86 -25.36 17.70
C GLN A 53 1.71 -26.01 19.07
N LYS A 54 1.74 -27.35 19.12
CA LYS A 54 1.79 -28.14 20.35
C LYS A 54 3.15 -28.86 20.39
N GLN A 55 3.82 -28.82 21.53
CA GLN A 55 5.08 -29.53 21.74
C GLN A 55 4.87 -30.61 22.80
N GLU A 56 5.00 -31.88 22.40
CA GLU A 56 4.90 -33.04 23.27
C GLU A 56 6.28 -33.73 23.30
N GLY A 57 7.06 -33.44 24.34
CA GLY A 57 8.44 -33.91 24.45
C GLY A 57 9.33 -33.41 23.31
N LYS A 58 9.79 -34.32 22.44
CA LYS A 58 10.63 -34.02 21.26
C LYS A 58 9.82 -33.79 19.97
N THR A 59 8.52 -34.10 19.97
CA THR A 59 7.68 -34.01 18.76
C THR A 59 6.91 -32.69 18.77
N THR A 60 6.95 -31.97 17.66
CA THR A 60 6.20 -30.72 17.47
C THR A 60 5.06 -30.95 16.47
N THR A 61 3.82 -30.85 16.94
CA THR A 61 2.61 -30.99 16.11
C THR A 61 2.10 -29.59 15.74
N ILE A 62 1.90 -29.35 14.45
CA ILE A 62 1.40 -28.06 13.93
C ILE A 62 0.03 -28.29 13.30
N GLU A 63 -1.01 -27.71 13.89
CA GLU A 63 -2.40 -27.87 13.46
C GLU A 63 -2.97 -26.55 12.90
N GLY A 64 -3.81 -26.64 11.87
CA GLY A 64 -4.54 -25.50 11.31
C GLY A 64 -6.02 -25.54 11.73
N GLN A 65 -6.41 -24.70 12.67
CA GLN A 65 -7.79 -24.60 13.13
C GLN A 65 -8.54 -23.52 12.34
N THR A 66 -9.70 -23.87 11.78
CA THR A 66 -10.57 -22.90 11.09
C THR A 66 -11.47 -22.23 12.11
N LYS A 67 -11.53 -20.89 12.11
CA LYS A 67 -12.47 -20.15 12.95
C LYS A 67 -13.74 -19.86 12.16
N ASP A 68 -14.88 -20.17 12.76
CA ASP A 68 -16.18 -19.88 12.16
C ASP A 68 -16.48 -18.39 12.22
N ILE A 69 -16.85 -17.82 11.08
CA ILE A 69 -17.21 -16.40 10.95
C ILE A 69 -18.75 -16.34 10.89
N ARG A 70 -19.35 -15.57 11.78
CA ARG A 70 -20.81 -15.32 11.76
C ARG A 70 -21.19 -14.60 10.46
N ALA A 71 -22.32 -14.99 9.87
CA ALA A 71 -22.87 -14.30 8.71
C ALA A 71 -23.18 -12.84 9.08
N GLY A 72 -22.71 -11.91 8.25
CA GLY A 72 -22.97 -10.49 8.42
C GLY A 72 -24.36 -10.08 7.91
N PRO A 73 -24.84 -8.89 8.27
CA PRO A 73 -26.09 -8.33 7.75
C PRO A 73 -26.04 -8.12 6.24
N GLU A 74 -27.21 -8.08 5.60
CA GLU A 74 -27.33 -7.83 4.17
C GLU A 74 -26.95 -6.38 3.81
N PRO A 75 -26.22 -6.17 2.70
CA PRO A 75 -25.80 -4.84 2.28
C PRO A 75 -26.94 -4.06 1.62
N PRO A 76 -26.98 -2.72 1.77
CA PRO A 76 -28.01 -1.88 1.17
C PRO A 76 -27.94 -1.80 -0.36
N ASN A 77 -26.78 -2.01 -0.96
CA ASN A 77 -26.60 -2.04 -2.41
C ASN A 77 -25.89 -3.35 -2.84
N PRO A 78 -26.63 -4.43 -3.18
CA PRO A 78 -26.03 -5.70 -3.54
C PRO A 78 -25.34 -5.69 -4.92
N THR A 79 -25.72 -4.76 -5.80
CA THR A 79 -25.24 -4.69 -7.19
C THR A 79 -23.77 -4.27 -7.30
N ALA A 80 -23.28 -3.45 -6.36
CA ALA A 80 -21.89 -2.99 -6.37
C ALA A 80 -20.90 -4.14 -6.11
N LYS A 81 -19.72 -4.10 -6.74
CA LYS A 81 -18.67 -5.12 -6.54
C LYS A 81 -17.81 -4.85 -5.30
N CYS A 82 -17.45 -3.58 -5.07
CA CYS A 82 -16.60 -3.18 -3.94
C CYS A 82 -17.39 -3.13 -2.64
N PRO A 83 -16.88 -3.68 -1.51
CA PRO A 83 -17.55 -3.58 -0.22
C PRO A 83 -17.93 -2.15 0.18
N ILE A 84 -17.05 -1.17 0.00
CA ILE A 84 -17.33 0.23 0.37
C ILE A 84 -18.51 0.81 -0.42
N TYR A 85 -18.64 0.43 -1.70
CA TYR A 85 -19.74 0.89 -2.55
C TYR A 85 -21.03 0.14 -2.24
N ARG A 86 -20.95 -1.16 -1.89
CA ARG A 86 -22.10 -1.95 -1.41
C ARG A 86 -22.76 -1.33 -0.18
N TRP A 87 -21.95 -0.72 0.68
CA TRP A 87 -22.40 -0.05 1.89
C TRP A 87 -22.64 1.46 1.72
N ASN A 88 -22.55 2.01 0.50
CA ASN A 88 -22.72 3.44 0.22
C ASN A 88 -21.83 4.37 1.08
N LEU A 89 -20.63 3.90 1.46
CA LEU A 89 -19.65 4.60 2.30
C LEU A 89 -18.63 5.42 1.50
N GLN A 90 -18.78 5.48 0.17
CA GLN A 90 -17.90 6.25 -0.69
C GLN A 90 -17.84 7.72 -0.23
N HIS A 91 -16.62 8.28 -0.13
CA HIS A 91 -16.37 9.68 0.26
C HIS A 91 -16.84 10.08 1.67
N LYS A 92 -17.28 9.14 2.51
CA LYS A 92 -17.88 9.44 3.82
C LYS A 92 -17.01 9.08 5.02
N TYR A 93 -15.98 8.26 4.83
CA TYR A 93 -15.13 7.80 5.92
C TYR A 93 -13.83 8.61 6.04
N ASP A 94 -13.28 8.64 7.25
CA ASP A 94 -12.01 9.28 7.58
C ASP A 94 -11.11 8.38 8.47
N TYR A 95 -9.92 8.86 8.83
CA TYR A 95 -8.99 8.14 9.71
C TYR A 95 -9.52 7.94 11.13
N THR A 96 -10.55 8.70 11.51
CA THR A 96 -11.22 8.61 12.81
C THR A 96 -12.15 7.40 12.92
N ASP A 97 -12.57 6.81 11.79
CA ASP A 97 -13.59 5.76 11.76
C ASP A 97 -12.99 4.39 12.04
N VAL A 98 -12.53 4.22 13.28
CA VAL A 98 -11.79 3.04 13.75
C VAL A 98 -12.59 1.75 13.53
N LEU A 99 -13.92 1.80 13.67
CA LEU A 99 -14.80 0.63 13.50
C LEU A 99 -14.82 0.09 12.06
N LEU A 100 -14.64 0.97 11.07
CA LEU A 100 -14.53 0.58 9.67
C LEU A 100 -13.11 0.10 9.36
N LEU A 101 -12.11 0.85 9.82
CA LEU A 101 -10.71 0.55 9.55
C LEU A 101 -10.26 -0.78 10.17
N SER A 102 -10.75 -1.10 11.38
CA SER A 102 -10.40 -2.32 12.11
C SER A 102 -10.76 -3.61 11.35
N GLN A 103 -11.76 -3.55 10.47
CA GLN A 103 -12.21 -4.69 9.66
C GLN A 103 -11.18 -5.09 8.58
N PHE A 104 -10.35 -4.14 8.12
CA PHE A 104 -9.40 -4.35 7.03
C PHE A 104 -7.95 -4.53 7.49
N ILE A 105 -7.70 -4.54 8.80
CA ILE A 105 -6.37 -4.69 9.39
C ILE A 105 -6.22 -6.05 10.09
N ARG A 106 -4.96 -6.45 10.26
CA ARG A 106 -4.57 -7.63 11.04
C ARG A 106 -4.49 -7.29 12.52
N SER A 107 -4.33 -8.30 13.37
CA SER A 107 -4.01 -8.13 14.80
C SER A 107 -2.77 -7.26 15.01
N ASP A 108 -1.80 -7.32 14.10
CA ASP A 108 -0.51 -6.63 14.26
C ASP A 108 -0.52 -5.19 13.72
N GLY A 109 -1.67 -4.71 13.23
CA GLY A 109 -1.81 -3.39 12.58
C GLY A 109 -1.46 -3.35 11.09
N GLY A 110 -1.03 -4.48 10.52
CA GLY A 110 -0.79 -4.58 9.08
C GLY A 110 -2.09 -4.56 8.26
N MET A 111 -2.09 -3.87 7.12
CA MET A 111 -3.22 -3.86 6.19
C MET A 111 -3.41 -5.23 5.51
N LEU A 112 -4.65 -5.70 5.38
CA LEU A 112 -4.98 -6.92 4.63
C LEU A 112 -4.80 -6.73 3.12
N PRO A 113 -4.36 -7.76 2.37
CA PRO A 113 -4.16 -7.64 0.93
C PRO A 113 -5.48 -7.46 0.17
N ARG A 114 -5.45 -6.61 -0.87
CA ARG A 114 -6.63 -6.27 -1.71
C ARG A 114 -7.39 -7.48 -2.26
N ARG A 115 -6.66 -8.53 -2.66
CA ARG A 115 -7.25 -9.76 -3.21
C ARG A 115 -8.18 -10.49 -2.23
N ILE A 116 -7.97 -10.27 -0.92
CA ILE A 116 -8.79 -10.87 0.14
C ILE A 116 -9.89 -9.90 0.57
N THR A 117 -9.58 -8.61 0.70
CA THR A 117 -10.58 -7.61 1.11
C THR A 117 -11.63 -7.31 0.05
N GLY A 118 -11.35 -7.57 -1.23
CA GLY A 118 -12.29 -7.31 -2.33
C GLY A 118 -12.49 -5.84 -2.66
N LEU A 119 -11.64 -4.95 -2.11
CA LEU A 119 -11.72 -3.51 -2.33
C LEU A 119 -11.26 -3.11 -3.74
N CYS A 120 -11.84 -2.03 -4.28
CA CYS A 120 -11.30 -1.33 -5.44
C CYS A 120 -9.89 -0.80 -5.15
N PRO A 121 -9.01 -0.68 -6.16
CA PRO A 121 -7.65 -0.16 -5.97
C PRO A 121 -7.60 1.22 -5.29
N GLU A 122 -8.53 2.11 -5.66
CA GLU A 122 -8.63 3.46 -5.11
C GLU A 122 -8.99 3.45 -3.63
N GLU A 123 -10.08 2.74 -3.28
CA GLU A 123 -10.54 2.62 -1.90
C GLU A 123 -9.53 1.87 -1.03
N HIS A 124 -8.88 0.85 -1.58
CA HIS A 124 -7.80 0.15 -0.87
C HIS A 124 -6.64 1.09 -0.51
N ARG A 125 -6.26 1.99 -1.43
CA ARG A 125 -5.23 3.01 -1.18
C ARG A 125 -5.69 4.04 -0.13
N LYS A 126 -6.93 4.52 -0.22
CA LYS A 126 -7.50 5.47 0.76
C LYS A 126 -7.54 4.87 2.16
N ILE A 127 -8.06 3.64 2.31
CA ILE A 127 -8.10 2.94 3.59
C ILE A 127 -6.70 2.70 4.14
N ALA A 128 -5.73 2.26 3.31
CA ALA A 128 -4.36 2.08 3.76
C ALA A 128 -3.75 3.38 4.32
N ILE A 129 -4.03 4.52 3.69
CA ILE A 129 -3.62 5.84 4.18
C ILE A 129 -4.32 6.21 5.48
N CYS A 130 -5.64 5.98 5.59
CA CYS A 130 -6.41 6.21 6.81
C CYS A 130 -5.86 5.38 7.98
N VAL A 131 -5.57 4.09 7.76
CA VAL A 131 -4.94 3.20 8.74
C VAL A 131 -3.58 3.75 9.19
N GLN A 132 -2.73 4.21 8.26
CA GLN A 132 -1.44 4.83 8.61
C GLN A 132 -1.62 6.10 9.46
N MET A 133 -2.59 6.96 9.12
CA MET A 133 -2.89 8.15 9.92
C MET A 133 -3.45 7.79 11.30
N ALA A 134 -4.32 6.77 11.40
CA ALA A 134 -4.90 6.29 12.64
C ALA A 134 -3.85 5.71 13.60
N HIS A 135 -2.92 4.89 13.09
CA HIS A 135 -1.80 4.37 13.89
C HIS A 135 -0.92 5.50 14.43
N ARG A 136 -0.61 6.51 13.60
CA ARG A 136 0.19 7.66 14.04
C ARG A 136 -0.55 8.52 15.06
N ALA A 137 -1.87 8.62 14.94
CA ALA A 137 -2.71 9.33 15.90
C ALA A 137 -2.96 8.54 17.20
N GLY A 138 -2.58 7.26 17.25
CA GLY A 138 -2.76 6.42 18.45
C GLY A 138 -4.18 5.87 18.63
N LEU A 139 -5.00 5.84 17.58
CA LEU A 139 -6.40 5.39 17.65
C LEU A 139 -6.56 3.86 17.72
N LEU A 140 -5.51 3.11 17.42
CA LEU A 140 -5.50 1.64 17.36
C LEU A 140 -4.50 1.05 18.37
N PRO A 141 -4.80 1.10 19.69
CA PRO A 141 -3.87 0.65 20.73
C PRO A 141 -3.67 -0.88 20.74
N ASP A 142 -4.71 -1.65 20.42
CA ASP A 142 -4.69 -3.13 20.46
C ASP A 142 -3.97 -3.73 19.25
N HIS A 143 -3.83 -2.96 18.17
CA HIS A 143 -3.24 -3.40 16.92
C HIS A 143 -1.76 -3.04 16.82
N LYS A 144 -0.97 -3.49 17.81
CA LYS A 144 0.48 -3.30 17.84
C LYS A 144 1.21 -4.59 17.44
N PRO A 145 2.38 -4.48 16.79
CA PRO A 145 3.19 -5.65 16.53
C PRO A 145 3.62 -6.29 17.85
N LYS A 146 3.57 -7.63 17.90
CA LYS A 146 4.08 -8.39 19.04
C LYS A 146 5.58 -8.16 19.15
N LEU A 147 6.01 -7.75 20.33
CA LEU A 147 7.44 -7.60 20.63
C LEU A 147 8.04 -8.99 20.92
N PRO A 148 9.32 -9.21 20.58
CA PRO A 148 10.01 -10.43 20.97
C PRO A 148 10.13 -10.52 22.49
N GLU A 149 10.21 -11.74 22.98
CA GLU A 149 10.33 -12.01 24.42
C GLU A 149 11.54 -11.28 25.02
N GLY A 150 11.34 -10.61 26.16
CA GLY A 150 12.37 -9.82 26.84
C GLY A 150 12.63 -8.41 26.27
N HIS A 151 11.98 -7.99 25.18
CA HIS A 151 12.15 -6.63 24.67
C HIS A 151 11.26 -5.60 25.36
N VAL A 152 11.86 -4.75 26.19
CA VAL A 152 11.19 -3.60 26.82
C VAL A 152 11.45 -2.33 25.99
N PRO A 153 10.41 -1.67 25.45
CA PRO A 153 10.57 -0.42 24.71
C PRO A 153 11.15 0.69 25.58
N LYS A 154 12.14 1.42 25.03
CA LYS A 154 12.66 2.62 25.70
C LYS A 154 11.57 3.70 25.83
N PRO A 155 11.51 4.44 26.96
CA PRO A 155 10.56 5.53 27.11
C PRO A 155 10.85 6.62 26.06
N LYS A 156 9.82 7.01 25.31
CA LYS A 156 9.87 8.09 24.32
C LYS A 156 8.92 9.20 24.76
N PRO A 157 9.21 10.48 24.45
CA PRO A 157 8.27 11.56 24.72
C PRO A 157 6.95 11.30 23.98
N GLN A 158 5.84 11.38 24.71
CA GLN A 158 4.51 11.19 24.15
C GLN A 158 4.05 12.51 23.50
N LEU A 159 3.98 12.50 22.17
CA LEU A 159 3.59 13.67 21.38
C LEU A 159 2.27 13.40 20.66
N ASN A 160 1.20 14.04 21.15
CA ASN A 160 -0.13 13.97 20.56
C ASN A 160 -0.12 14.55 19.14
N ARG A 161 -0.71 13.81 18.20
CA ARG A 161 -0.69 14.15 16.78
C ARG A 161 -1.93 13.60 16.08
N TYR A 162 -2.32 14.23 14.98
CA TYR A 162 -3.43 13.82 14.14
C TYR A 162 -3.21 14.30 12.70
N LEU A 163 -3.94 13.75 11.72
CA LEU A 163 -3.82 14.10 10.30
C LEU A 163 -2.37 14.06 9.75
N THR A 164 -1.54 13.15 10.26
CA THR A 164 -0.11 13.11 9.91
C THR A 164 0.15 12.31 8.64
N ARG A 165 0.56 13.00 7.56
CA ARG A 165 0.85 12.36 6.26
C ARG A 165 2.15 11.55 6.24
N TRP A 166 3.21 12.08 6.85
CA TRP A 166 4.55 11.51 6.76
C TRP A 166 4.95 10.76 8.03
N SER A 167 5.91 9.84 7.89
CA SER A 167 6.52 9.20 9.06
C SER A 167 7.40 10.20 9.81
N ILE A 168 7.44 10.08 11.13
CA ILE A 168 8.14 11.00 12.04
C ILE A 168 9.61 11.10 11.65
N ASP A 169 10.25 9.95 11.47
CA ASP A 169 11.70 9.84 11.27
C ASP A 169 12.14 10.31 9.87
N THR A 170 11.18 10.51 8.95
CA THR A 170 11.47 10.88 7.56
C THR A 170 11.40 12.38 7.31
N VAL A 171 10.76 13.15 8.19
CA VAL A 171 10.53 14.59 7.99
C VAL A 171 11.69 15.38 8.57
N LYS A 172 12.34 16.20 7.74
CA LYS A 172 13.36 17.16 8.18
C LYS A 172 12.71 18.50 8.54
N PRO A 173 13.23 19.23 9.54
CA PRO A 173 12.73 20.55 9.89
C PRO A 173 12.96 21.55 8.74
N ILE A 174 12.02 22.49 8.57
CA ILE A 174 12.12 23.56 7.59
C ILE A 174 12.85 24.74 8.24
N TYR A 175 14.17 24.82 8.07
CA TYR A 175 14.97 25.92 8.63
C TYR A 175 14.69 27.28 7.97
N LYS A 176 14.38 27.28 6.66
CA LYS A 176 14.07 28.48 5.87
C LYS A 176 12.72 28.32 5.21
N THR A 177 11.71 29.05 5.70
CA THR A 177 10.32 28.98 5.24
C THR A 177 10.09 29.68 3.90
N GLY A 178 10.85 30.74 3.60
CA GLY A 178 10.72 31.53 2.38
C GLY A 178 9.70 32.67 2.50
N LEU A 179 9.71 33.56 1.50
CA LEU A 179 8.81 34.71 1.42
C LEU A 179 7.39 34.27 1.04
N LYS A 180 6.41 35.17 1.13
CA LYS A 180 4.97 34.87 0.97
C LYS A 180 4.64 34.10 -0.32
N TRP A 181 5.28 34.43 -1.44
CA TRP A 181 5.04 33.80 -2.76
C TRP A 181 5.77 32.47 -2.96
N CYS A 182 6.81 32.17 -2.18
CA CYS A 182 7.59 30.92 -2.26
C CYS A 182 7.60 30.15 -0.93
N LYS A 183 6.57 30.36 -0.09
CA LYS A 183 6.49 29.79 1.26
C LYS A 183 6.38 28.27 1.21
N LYS A 184 7.29 27.59 1.90
CA LYS A 184 7.25 26.14 2.13
C LYS A 184 6.20 25.82 3.20
N ARG A 185 5.03 25.37 2.74
CA ARG A 185 3.90 25.01 3.61
C ARG A 185 4.02 23.59 4.15
N MET A 186 3.43 23.39 5.33
CA MET A 186 3.40 22.09 6.00
C MET A 186 2.20 21.27 5.51
N PRO A 187 2.40 20.04 5.03
CA PRO A 187 1.29 19.19 4.60
C PRO A 187 0.55 18.62 5.81
N VAL A 188 -0.78 18.77 5.82
CA VAL A 188 -1.68 18.19 6.82
C VAL A 188 -2.74 17.37 6.09
N GLY A 189 -2.97 16.13 6.56
CA GLY A 189 -3.85 15.17 5.90
C GLY A 189 -3.32 14.62 4.56
N HIS A 190 -4.15 13.85 3.86
CA HIS A 190 -3.77 13.21 2.60
C HIS A 190 -4.63 13.68 1.42
N THR A 191 -4.01 13.91 0.26
CA THR A 191 -4.68 14.30 -0.99
C THR A 191 -5.60 13.24 -1.56
N ALA A 192 -5.56 12.02 -1.04
CA ALA A 192 -6.41 10.91 -1.50
C ALA A 192 -7.83 11.02 -0.95
N LEU A 193 -8.02 11.81 0.12
CA LEU A 193 -9.30 12.06 0.77
C LEU A 193 -9.87 13.44 0.41
N LYS A 194 -9.30 14.11 -0.60
CA LYS A 194 -9.73 15.45 -1.03
C LYS A 194 -11.18 15.45 -1.54
N ASP A 195 -11.63 14.33 -2.08
CA ASP A 195 -12.94 14.14 -2.71
C ASP A 195 -14.01 13.71 -1.69
N ASN A 196 -13.67 13.64 -0.39
CA ASN A 196 -14.64 13.33 0.65
C ASN A 196 -15.77 14.37 0.69
N VAL A 197 -16.94 13.94 1.13
CA VAL A 197 -18.11 14.81 1.31
C VAL A 197 -17.74 15.91 2.32
N ARG A 198 -18.09 17.15 1.98
CA ARG A 198 -17.82 18.31 2.84
C ARG A 198 -19.12 19.01 3.12
N TYR A 199 -19.42 19.14 4.40
CA TYR A 199 -20.63 19.81 4.87
C TYR A 199 -20.43 21.32 5.05
N SER A 200 -19.18 21.79 5.01
CA SER A 200 -18.83 23.20 5.11
C SER A 200 -18.51 23.82 3.75
N VAL A 201 -18.73 25.14 3.64
CA VAL A 201 -18.48 25.92 2.41
C VAL A 201 -16.98 26.03 2.11
N LYS A 202 -16.12 26.10 3.14
CA LYS A 202 -14.68 26.31 2.99
C LYS A 202 -14.00 25.09 2.39
N PRO A 203 -13.00 25.23 1.50
CA PRO A 203 -12.22 24.12 0.95
C PRO A 203 -11.42 23.36 2.02
N LEU A 204 -11.09 22.08 1.77
CA LEU A 204 -10.16 21.33 2.61
C LEU A 204 -8.74 21.85 2.37
N TYR A 205 -8.16 22.49 3.37
CA TYR A 205 -6.78 22.95 3.31
C TYR A 205 -5.85 21.79 3.71
N LEU A 206 -5.04 21.33 2.77
CA LEU A 206 -4.05 20.24 2.99
C LEU A 206 -2.62 20.77 3.17
N LYS A 207 -2.42 22.08 3.05
CA LYS A 207 -1.13 22.76 3.15
C LYS A 207 -1.31 24.02 3.99
N HIS A 208 -0.69 24.07 5.16
CA HIS A 208 -0.74 25.20 6.09
C HIS A 208 0.54 26.04 5.98
#